data_AF-A0A7J4CYM7-F1
#
_entry.id   AF-A0A7J4CYM7-F1
#
_cell.length_a   1.000
_cell.length_b   1.000
_cell.length_c   1.000
_cell.angle_alpha   90.00
_cell.angle_beta   90.00
_cell.angle_gamma   90.00
#
_symmetry.space_group_name_H-M   'P 1'
#
loop_
_entity.id
_entity.type
_entity.pdbx_description
1 polymer ?
#
loop_
_entity_poly.entity_id
_entity_poly.type
_entity_poly.pdbx_seq_one_letter_code
_entity_poly.pdbx_strand_id
1 'polypeptide(L)'
;MVKVDLSSNEIKILKALQGGTLSPSEASLASGLGEKETMSAASWLRSKGLVKISEKSTTFYLTNNEGQKYAEEGLPERRAVEWLNQFGESPIEDLPLDEGEKKVVVGWLKRKNFVDLEKTEDGLKL
;
A
#
# COMPACT_ATOMS: atom_id res chain seq x y z
N MET A 1 -30.51 14.06 -40.12
CA MET A 1 -30.15 13.37 -38.85
C MET A 1 -29.04 12.38 -39.14
N VAL A 2 -27.91 12.47 -38.44
CA VAL A 2 -26.89 11.42 -38.50
C VAL A 2 -27.47 10.19 -37.79
N LYS A 3 -27.62 9.08 -38.50
CA LYS A 3 -28.12 7.82 -37.94
C LYS A 3 -26.93 7.13 -37.28
N VAL A 4 -26.87 7.17 -35.96
CA VAL A 4 -25.83 6.46 -35.21
C VAL A 4 -26.25 5.01 -35.08
N ASP A 5 -25.43 4.10 -35.61
CA ASP A 5 -25.65 2.66 -35.48
C ASP A 5 -25.20 2.19 -34.09
N LEU A 6 -26.10 1.53 -33.36
CA LEU A 6 -25.87 1.08 -31.99
C LEU A 6 -26.24 -0.40 -31.88
N SER A 7 -25.34 -1.18 -31.31
CA SER A 7 -25.60 -2.56 -30.96
C SER A 7 -26.62 -2.67 -29.80
N SER A 8 -27.19 -3.86 -29.64
CA SER A 8 -28.11 -4.17 -28.53
C SER A 8 -27.50 -3.85 -27.15
N ASN A 9 -26.22 -4.16 -26.96
CA ASN A 9 -25.53 -3.92 -25.68
C ASN A 9 -25.31 -2.42 -25.42
N GLU A 10 -24.95 -1.65 -26.44
CA GLU A 10 -24.81 -0.20 -26.33
C GLU A 10 -26.14 0.47 -25.95
N ILE A 11 -27.26 0.02 -26.55
CA ILE A 11 -28.60 0.51 -26.19
C ILE A 11 -28.92 0.19 -24.73
N LYS A 12 -28.61 -1.02 -24.26
CA LYS A 12 -28.84 -1.40 -22.85
C LYS A 12 -28.04 -0.52 -21.88
N ILE A 13 -26.78 -0.21 -22.21
CA ILE A 13 -25.95 0.68 -21.39
C ILE A 13 -26.50 2.12 -21.39
N LEU A 14 -26.90 2.67 -22.54
CA LEU A 14 -27.50 4.00 -22.58
C LEU A 14 -28.80 4.07 -21.77
N LYS A 15 -29.63 3.02 -21.79
CA LYS A 15 -30.82 2.93 -20.96
C LYS A 15 -30.47 2.89 -19.47
N ALA A 16 -29.46 2.11 -19.08
CA ALA A 16 -29.00 2.06 -17.69
C ALA A 16 -28.49 3.43 -17.19
N LEU A 17 -27.81 4.20 -18.06
CA LEU A 17 -27.28 5.52 -17.74
C LEU A 17 -28.32 6.65 -17.75
N GLN A 18 -29.61 6.39 -18.01
CA GLN A 18 -30.65 7.43 -17.97
C GLN A 18 -30.74 8.14 -16.61
N GLY A 19 -30.41 7.42 -15.52
CA GLY A 19 -30.37 7.96 -14.16
C GLY A 19 -29.11 8.76 -13.81
N GLY A 20 -28.13 8.84 -14.72
CA GLY A 20 -26.87 9.56 -14.52
C GLY A 20 -25.63 8.66 -14.60
N THR A 21 -24.60 9.01 -13.84
CA THR A 21 -23.33 8.30 -13.81
C THR A 21 -23.43 7.01 -13.00
N LEU A 22 -22.90 5.92 -13.55
CA LEU A 22 -22.79 4.62 -12.88
C LEU A 22 -21.35 4.14 -12.91
N SER A 23 -20.94 3.39 -11.88
CA SER A 23 -19.73 2.58 -11.93
C SER A 23 -19.90 1.42 -12.92
N PRO A 24 -18.79 0.79 -13.38
CA PRO A 24 -18.86 -0.39 -14.23
C PRO A 24 -19.75 -1.52 -13.68
N SER A 25 -19.68 -1.78 -12.37
CA SER A 25 -20.45 -2.85 -11.74
C SER A 25 -21.95 -2.50 -11.67
N GLU A 26 -22.30 -1.26 -11.32
CA GLU A 26 -23.69 -0.79 -11.32
C GLU A 26 -24.28 -0.79 -12.74
N ALA A 27 -23.53 -0.36 -13.74
CA ALA A 27 -23.95 -0.39 -15.14
C ALA A 27 -24.16 -1.83 -15.63
N SER A 28 -23.32 -2.77 -15.23
CA SER A 28 -23.48 -4.20 -15.52
C SER A 28 -24.79 -4.74 -14.95
N LEU A 29 -25.06 -4.46 -13.68
CA LEU A 29 -26.27 -4.91 -13.00
C LEU A 29 -27.53 -4.27 -13.61
N ALA A 30 -27.53 -2.96 -13.84
CA ALA A 30 -28.67 -2.23 -14.41
C ALA A 30 -28.97 -2.59 -15.88
N SER A 31 -27.95 -2.99 -16.65
CA SER A 31 -28.11 -3.37 -18.07
C SER A 31 -28.38 -4.86 -18.28
N GLY A 32 -28.22 -5.69 -17.25
CA GLY A 32 -28.29 -7.15 -17.34
C GLY A 32 -27.20 -7.76 -18.22
N LEU A 33 -26.06 -7.07 -18.36
CA LEU A 33 -24.88 -7.54 -19.07
C LEU A 33 -23.84 -8.05 -18.07
N GLY A 34 -22.88 -8.85 -18.53
CA GLY A 34 -21.68 -9.13 -17.75
C GLY A 34 -20.72 -7.93 -17.76
N GLU A 35 -19.76 -7.90 -16.83
CA GLU A 35 -18.83 -6.76 -16.69
C GLU A 35 -18.00 -6.54 -17.96
N LYS A 36 -17.56 -7.62 -18.63
CA LYS A 36 -16.78 -7.53 -19.87
C LYS A 36 -17.60 -6.94 -21.01
N GLU A 37 -18.84 -7.39 -21.18
CA GLU A 37 -19.76 -6.88 -22.19
C GLU A 37 -20.12 -5.43 -21.92
N THR A 38 -20.34 -5.09 -20.65
CA THR A 38 -20.60 -3.72 -20.18
C THR A 38 -19.45 -2.79 -20.55
N MET A 39 -18.22 -3.16 -20.18
CA MET A 39 -17.04 -2.34 -20.48
C MET A 39 -16.74 -2.25 -21.98
N SER A 40 -16.99 -3.33 -22.73
CA SER A 40 -16.85 -3.33 -24.19
C SER A 40 -17.86 -2.37 -24.85
N ALA A 41 -19.13 -2.45 -24.46
CA ALA A 41 -20.18 -1.56 -24.97
C ALA A 41 -19.95 -0.09 -24.55
N ALA A 42 -19.55 0.16 -23.31
CA ALA A 42 -19.20 1.50 -22.83
C ALA A 42 -18.00 2.09 -23.61
N SER A 43 -17.02 1.26 -23.97
CA SER A 43 -15.87 1.69 -24.79
C SER A 43 -16.28 2.08 -26.21
N TRP A 44 -17.21 1.36 -26.83
CA TRP A 44 -17.78 1.73 -28.13
C TRP A 44 -18.63 2.99 -28.06
N LEU A 45 -19.47 3.14 -27.02
CA LEU A 45 -20.23 4.37 -26.81
C LEU A 45 -19.30 5.58 -26.60
N ARG A 46 -18.17 5.38 -25.91
CA ARG A 46 -17.15 6.42 -25.71
C ARG A 46 -16.50 6.81 -27.04
N SER A 47 -16.14 5.85 -27.89
CA SER A 47 -15.55 6.14 -29.21
C SER A 47 -16.53 6.85 -30.14
N LYS A 48 -17.85 6.61 -29.96
CA LYS A 48 -18.94 7.34 -30.63
C LYS A 48 -19.26 8.70 -30.00
N GLY A 49 -18.59 9.09 -28.92
CA GLY A 49 -18.81 10.36 -28.23
C GLY A 49 -20.13 10.43 -27.44
N LEU A 50 -20.78 9.29 -27.17
CA LEU A 50 -22.09 9.23 -26.51
C LEU A 50 -22.01 9.13 -24.99
N VAL A 51 -20.89 8.63 -24.46
CA VAL A 51 -20.64 8.56 -23.01
C VAL A 51 -19.23 9.02 -22.69
N LYS A 52 -19.02 9.44 -21.44
CA LYS A 52 -17.70 9.69 -20.86
C LYS A 52 -17.39 8.60 -19.85
N ILE A 53 -16.16 8.10 -19.84
CA ILE A 53 -15.64 7.19 -18.83
C ILE A 53 -14.60 7.97 -18.04
N SER A 54 -14.82 8.13 -16.73
CA SER A 54 -13.87 8.73 -15.80
C SER A 54 -13.26 7.65 -14.94
N GLU A 55 -11.93 7.66 -14.82
CA GLU A 55 -11.20 6.77 -13.93
C GLU A 55 -10.70 7.56 -12.72
N LYS A 56 -10.85 6.98 -11.53
CA LYS A 56 -10.28 7.51 -10.28
C LYS A 56 -9.53 6.39 -9.58
N SER A 57 -8.22 6.55 -9.43
CA SER A 57 -7.40 5.67 -8.61
C SER A 57 -7.27 6.25 -7.20
N THR A 58 -7.25 5.39 -6.19
CA THR A 58 -6.97 5.76 -4.80
C THR A 58 -5.88 4.83 -4.29
N THR A 59 -4.80 5.40 -3.75
CA THR A 59 -3.68 4.63 -3.20
C THR A 59 -3.79 4.60 -1.68
N PHE A 60 -3.74 3.40 -1.11
CA PHE A 60 -3.68 3.19 0.34
C PHE A 60 -2.28 2.71 0.71
N TYR A 61 -1.76 3.20 1.83
CA TYR A 61 -0.50 2.74 2.41
C TYR A 61 -0.80 1.92 3.66
N LEU A 62 -0.19 0.75 3.76
CA LEU A 62 -0.33 -0.17 4.88
C LEU A 62 1.07 -0.54 5.37
N THR A 63 1.20 -0.76 6.67
CA THR A 63 2.43 -1.32 7.24
C THR A 63 2.53 -2.80 6.88
N ASN A 64 3.75 -3.22 6.54
CA ASN A 64 4.09 -4.65 6.48
C ASN A 64 4.21 -5.19 7.92
N ASN A 65 4.48 -6.49 8.05
CA ASN A 65 4.63 -7.14 9.37
C ASN A 65 5.68 -6.46 10.25
N GLU A 66 6.79 -6.01 9.65
CA GLU A 66 7.83 -5.25 10.35
C GLU A 66 7.31 -3.92 10.89
N GLY A 67 6.62 -3.14 10.06
CA GLY A 67 6.02 -1.86 10.47
C GLY A 67 4.92 -2.03 11.51
N GLN A 68 4.17 -3.14 11.50
CA GLN A 68 3.20 -3.47 12.55
C GLN A 68 3.93 -3.78 13.87
N LYS A 69 4.92 -4.68 13.84
CA LYS A 69 5.77 -4.99 14.99
C LYS A 69 6.36 -3.73 15.61
N TYR A 70 6.97 -2.86 14.82
CA TYR A 70 7.61 -1.65 15.32
C TYR A 70 6.64 -0.57 15.78
N ALA A 71 5.39 -0.59 15.31
CA ALA A 71 4.35 0.29 15.83
C ALA A 71 3.88 -0.14 17.23
N GLU A 72 3.92 -1.44 17.54
CA GLU A 72 3.54 -2.01 18.83
C GLU A 72 4.70 -1.99 19.84
N GLU A 73 5.86 -2.49 19.45
CA GLU A 73 7.03 -2.65 20.32
C GLU A 73 7.94 -1.41 20.37
N GLY A 74 7.74 -0.47 19.43
CA GLY A 74 8.64 0.63 19.20
C GLY A 74 9.81 0.28 18.27
N LEU A 75 10.43 1.32 17.71
CA LEU A 75 11.56 1.18 16.80
C LEU A 75 12.74 0.47 17.48
N PRO A 76 13.42 -0.45 16.77
CA PRO A 76 14.51 -1.23 17.35
C PRO A 76 15.68 -0.33 17.82
N GLU A 77 15.95 0.80 17.16
CA GLU A 77 16.96 1.76 17.62
C GLU A 77 16.58 2.40 18.95
N ARG A 78 15.28 2.68 19.15
CA ARG A 78 14.80 3.27 20.41
C ARG A 78 14.90 2.27 21.54
N ARG A 79 14.46 1.02 21.30
CA ARG A 79 14.59 -0.08 22.27
C ARG A 79 16.04 -0.29 22.71
N ALA A 80 17.00 -0.26 21.78
CA ALA A 80 18.42 -0.37 22.11
C ALA A 80 18.95 0.80 22.95
N VAL A 81 18.61 2.05 22.60
CA VAL A 81 19.05 3.22 23.37
C VAL A 81 18.44 3.24 24.78
N GLU A 82 17.16 2.88 24.90
CA GLU A 82 16.49 2.78 26.21
C GLU A 82 17.13 1.70 27.07
N TRP A 83 17.47 0.54 26.49
CA TRP A 83 18.22 -0.51 27.16
C TRP A 83 19.59 -0.03 27.66
N LEU A 84 20.40 0.59 26.78
CA LEU A 84 21.73 1.08 27.14
C LEU A 84 21.67 2.20 28.21
N ASN A 85 20.66 3.07 28.15
CA ASN A 85 20.43 4.09 29.19
C ASN A 85 20.08 3.47 30.55
N GLN A 86 19.45 2.30 30.56
CA GLN A 86 19.04 1.61 31.78
C GLN A 86 20.13 0.72 32.36
N PHE A 87 20.87 -0.01 31.52
CA PHE A 87 21.81 -1.05 31.94
C PHE A 87 23.29 -0.68 31.72
N GLY A 88 23.57 0.40 31.00
CA GLY A 88 24.93 0.80 30.64
C GLY A 88 25.47 0.02 29.44
N GLU A 89 26.80 -0.05 29.36
CA GLU A 89 27.51 -0.80 28.31
C GLU A 89 27.04 -2.26 28.26
N SER A 90 26.88 -2.81 27.06
CA SER A 90 26.39 -4.19 26.90
C SER A 90 26.93 -4.84 25.62
N PRO A 91 27.16 -6.18 25.64
CA PRO A 91 27.31 -6.94 24.41
C PRO A 91 26.11 -6.74 23.48
N ILE A 92 26.36 -6.65 22.17
CA ILE A 92 25.29 -6.55 21.16
C ILE A 92 24.29 -7.72 21.29
N GLU A 93 24.77 -8.88 21.69
CA GLU A 93 23.96 -10.09 21.84
C GLU A 93 22.91 -9.98 22.94
N ASP A 94 23.16 -9.15 23.96
CA ASP A 94 22.29 -8.97 25.11
C ASP A 94 21.21 -7.90 24.87
N LEU A 95 21.29 -7.16 23.75
CA LEU A 95 20.25 -6.21 23.39
C LEU A 95 18.92 -6.93 23.14
N PRO A 96 17.78 -6.34 23.56
CA PRO A 96 16.46 -6.94 23.41
C PRO A 96 15.94 -6.79 21.97
N LEU A 97 16.72 -7.29 21.00
CA LEU A 97 16.54 -7.18 19.56
C LEU A 97 16.73 -8.54 18.90
N ASP A 98 16.06 -8.78 17.79
CA ASP A 98 16.33 -9.94 16.95
C ASP A 98 17.60 -9.77 16.08
N GLU A 99 18.07 -10.86 15.47
CA GLU A 99 19.30 -10.87 14.66
C GLU A 99 19.25 -9.94 13.43
N GLY A 100 18.06 -9.70 12.88
CA GLY A 100 17.87 -8.75 11.78
C GLY A 100 18.00 -7.31 12.29
N GLU A 101 17.33 -7.03 13.40
CA GLU A 101 17.34 -5.73 14.07
C GLU A 101 18.74 -5.34 14.54
N LYS A 102 19.49 -6.24 15.21
CA LYS A 102 20.83 -5.96 15.74
C LYS A 102 21.77 -5.37 14.68
N LYS A 103 21.81 -5.97 13.49
CA LYS A 103 22.68 -5.51 12.38
C LYS A 103 22.35 -4.10 11.91
N VAL A 104 21.05 -3.79 11.81
CA VAL A 104 20.57 -2.48 11.35
C VAL A 104 20.77 -1.43 12.43
N VAL A 105 20.41 -1.74 13.67
CA VAL A 105 20.49 -0.83 14.81
C VAL A 105 21.93 -0.42 15.11
N VAL A 106 22.87 -1.38 15.20
CA VAL A 106 24.28 -1.07 15.47
C VAL A 106 24.83 -0.09 14.44
N GLY A 107 24.49 -0.28 13.16
CA GLY A 107 24.88 0.63 12.09
C GLY A 107 24.31 2.05 12.27
N TRP A 108 23.04 2.16 12.68
CA TRP A 108 22.40 3.45 12.92
C TRP A 108 22.90 4.16 14.16
N LEU A 109 23.06 3.45 15.29
CA LEU A 109 23.56 4.03 16.53
C LEU A 109 24.98 4.56 16.36
N LYS A 110 25.85 3.78 15.69
CA LYS A 110 27.20 4.23 15.34
C LYS A 110 27.17 5.45 14.43
N ARG A 111 26.37 5.43 13.35
CA ARG A 111 26.27 6.56 12.40
C ARG A 111 25.80 7.84 13.06
N LYS A 112 24.95 7.74 14.09
CA LYS A 112 24.42 8.88 14.84
C LYS A 112 25.29 9.28 16.05
N ASN A 113 26.43 8.62 16.28
CA ASN A 113 27.29 8.83 17.45
C ASN A 113 26.54 8.68 18.78
N PHE A 114 25.64 7.69 18.88
CA PHE A 114 24.90 7.41 20.12
C PHE A 114 25.61 6.38 21.01
N VAL A 115 26.59 5.67 20.46
CA VAL A 115 27.31 4.56 21.08
C VAL A 115 28.74 4.55 20.54
N ASP A 116 29.67 4.09 21.36
CA ASP A 116 31.02 3.73 20.94
C ASP A 116 31.13 2.22 20.82
N LEU A 117 31.87 1.74 19.83
CA LEU A 117 32.04 0.30 19.63
C LEU A 117 33.40 -0.13 20.14
N GLU A 118 33.40 -1.04 21.11
CA GLU A 118 34.61 -1.65 21.65
C GLU A 118 34.61 -3.16 21.41
N LYS A 119 35.75 -3.70 20.99
CA LYS A 119 35.95 -5.14 20.87
C LYS A 119 36.61 -5.65 22.15
N THR A 120 35.88 -6.46 22.90
CA THR A 120 36.31 -7.08 24.15
C THR A 120 36.48 -8.59 23.99
N GLU A 121 36.97 -9.27 25.04
CA GLU A 121 37.06 -10.74 25.06
C GLU A 121 35.68 -11.42 24.93
N ASP A 122 34.63 -10.77 25.42
CA ASP A 122 33.24 -11.25 25.37
C ASP A 122 32.53 -10.95 24.03
N GLY A 123 33.19 -10.23 23.12
CA GLY A 123 32.61 -9.78 21.85
C GLY A 123 32.55 -8.27 21.69
N LEU A 124 31.71 -7.81 20.75
CA LEU A 124 31.54 -6.38 20.45
C LEU A 124 30.52 -5.77 21.42
N LYS A 125 30.93 -4.74 22.17
CA LYS A 125 30.10 -3.99 23.10
C LYS A 125 29.77 -2.59 22.56
N LEU A 126 28.63 -2.06 23.00
CA LEU A 126 28.07 -0.73 22.71
C LEU A 126 27.92 0.09 23.98
#